data_AF-A0A318Z0K8-F1
#
_entry.id   AF-A0A318Z0K8-F1
#
_cell.length_a   1.000
_cell.length_b   1.000
_cell.length_c   1.000
_cell.angle_alpha   90.00
_cell.angle_beta   90.00
_cell.angle_gamma   90.00
#
_symmetry.space_group_name_H-M   'P 1'
#
loop_
_entity.id
_entity.type
_entity.pdbx_description
1 polymer ?
#
loop_
_entity_poly.entity_id
_entity_poly.type
_entity_poly.pdbx_seq_one_letter_code
_entity_poly.pdbx_strand_id
1 'polypeptide(L)'
;MADGLNQARALRVAEIINDYRTLLMHITQQSVQAPSDDYNEEGYKVIRDGLAAAQALMSSTYNPCATPAHNNAEIEKAELRRVILDASARRFQAHRIYLKVAAARRWVLNRQNILRGQRPGPQHAAQLKNASNTFHAELAQVTEQYVVADLRAADTRAGHWLNEDPSLSTILQWIRSHP
;
A
#
# COMPACT_ATOMS: atom_id res chain seq x y z
N MET A 1 -9.84 8.28 -33.56
CA MET A 1 -8.70 9.22 -33.60
C MET A 1 -8.35 9.46 -32.16
N ALA A 2 -7.10 9.20 -31.78
CA ALA A 2 -6.72 9.33 -30.38
C ALA A 2 -7.02 10.75 -29.90
N ASP A 3 -7.60 10.83 -28.71
CA ASP A 3 -8.13 12.05 -28.10
C ASP A 3 -7.05 13.08 -27.69
N GLY A 4 -5.81 12.87 -28.09
CA GLY A 4 -4.68 13.74 -27.74
C GLY A 4 -4.21 13.63 -26.29
N LEU A 5 -4.79 12.73 -25.48
CA LEU A 5 -4.52 12.64 -24.03
C LEU A 5 -3.46 11.58 -23.67
N ASN A 6 -2.80 10.94 -24.64
CA ASN A 6 -1.78 9.91 -24.37
C ASN A 6 -0.61 10.46 -23.54
N GLN A 7 -0.21 11.71 -23.75
CA GLN A 7 0.80 12.36 -22.92
C GLN A 7 0.36 12.49 -21.45
N ALA A 8 -0.89 12.89 -21.20
CA ALA A 8 -1.44 12.98 -19.85
C ALA A 8 -1.51 11.59 -19.17
N ARG A 9 -1.90 10.56 -19.93
CA ARG A 9 -1.88 9.17 -19.45
C ARG A 9 -0.48 8.68 -19.11
N ALA A 10 0.50 8.95 -19.97
CA ALA A 10 1.89 8.56 -19.73
C ALA A 10 2.47 9.24 -18.47
N LEU A 11 2.17 10.53 -18.27
CA LEU A 11 2.51 11.23 -17.03
C LEU A 11 1.83 10.59 -15.81
N ARG A 12 0.53 10.29 -15.91
CA ARG A 12 -0.21 9.64 -14.82
C ARG A 12 0.36 8.27 -14.44
N VAL A 13 0.77 7.47 -15.43
CA VAL A 13 1.49 6.21 -15.20
C VAL A 13 2.77 6.45 -14.39
N ALA A 14 3.58 7.43 -14.78
CA ALA A 14 4.83 7.74 -14.09
C ALA A 14 4.60 8.16 -12.63
N GLU A 15 3.59 8.99 -12.38
CA GLU A 15 3.19 9.44 -11.03
C GLU A 15 2.81 8.26 -10.12
N ILE A 16 1.92 7.39 -10.60
CA ILE A 16 1.45 6.22 -9.83
C ILE A 16 2.60 5.26 -9.54
N ILE A 17 3.45 4.98 -10.53
CA ILE A 17 4.60 4.08 -10.36
C ILE A 17 5.62 4.67 -9.38
N ASN A 18 5.86 5.98 -9.44
CA ASN A 18 6.77 6.65 -8.50
C ASN A 18 6.28 6.55 -7.06
N ASP A 19 4.99 6.82 -6.83
CA ASP A 19 4.41 6.70 -5.49
C ASP A 19 4.41 5.25 -5.00
N TYR A 20 4.08 4.28 -5.87
CA TYR A 20 4.18 2.85 -5.55
C TYR A 20 5.59 2.44 -5.09
N ARG A 21 6.64 2.87 -5.81
CA ARG A 21 8.03 2.60 -5.42
C ARG A 21 8.39 3.24 -4.08
N THR A 22 7.93 4.47 -3.86
CA THR A 22 8.14 5.21 -2.61
C THR A 22 7.49 4.49 -1.43
N LEU A 23 6.25 4.00 -1.60
CA LEU A 23 5.55 3.20 -0.59
C LEU A 23 6.30 1.92 -0.25
N LEU A 24 6.75 1.16 -1.25
CA LEU A 24 7.52 -0.07 -1.03
C LEU A 24 8.80 0.20 -0.24
N MET A 25 9.52 1.26 -0.59
CA MET A 25 10.73 1.69 0.11
C MET A 25 10.43 2.05 1.57
N HIS A 26 9.35 2.77 1.84
CA HIS A 26 8.95 3.08 3.22
C HIS A 26 8.51 1.85 4.02
N ILE A 27 7.86 0.87 3.40
CA ILE A 27 7.49 -0.38 4.07
C ILE A 27 8.73 -1.14 4.52
N THR A 28 9.75 -1.27 3.65
CA THR A 28 10.99 -1.99 4.01
C THR A 28 11.78 -1.30 5.12
N GLN A 29 11.76 0.04 5.17
CA GLN A 29 12.36 0.82 6.27
C GLN A 29 11.69 0.60 7.62
N GLN A 30 10.45 0.12 7.67
CA GLN A 30 9.72 -0.12 8.91
C GLN A 30 10.10 -1.43 9.62
N SER A 31 11.01 -2.23 9.04
CA SER A 31 11.51 -3.47 9.63
C SER A 31 11.98 -3.28 11.07
N VAL A 32 11.55 -4.18 11.96
CA VAL A 32 11.99 -4.24 13.36
C VAL A 32 12.36 -5.67 13.68
N GLN A 33 13.51 -5.85 14.30
CA GLN A 33 13.87 -7.15 14.86
C GLN A 33 13.01 -7.41 16.10
N ALA A 34 12.17 -8.44 16.05
CA ALA A 34 11.41 -8.88 17.21
C ALA A 34 12.34 -9.64 18.18
N PRO A 35 12.36 -9.29 19.48
CA PRO A 35 12.95 -10.15 20.50
C PRO A 35 12.30 -11.54 20.48
N SER A 36 13.04 -12.59 20.83
CA SER A 36 12.54 -13.98 20.85
C SER A 36 11.23 -14.12 21.63
N ASP A 37 11.17 -13.46 22.78
CA ASP A 37 10.05 -13.55 23.73
C ASP A 37 8.80 -12.82 23.21
N ASP A 38 8.98 -11.84 22.31
CA ASP A 38 7.92 -10.99 21.75
C ASP A 38 7.57 -11.36 20.29
N TYR A 39 8.19 -12.41 19.74
CA TYR A 39 8.01 -12.79 18.32
C TYR A 39 6.55 -13.01 17.92
N ASN A 40 5.73 -13.45 18.87
CA ASN A 40 4.32 -13.78 18.67
C ASN A 40 3.36 -12.63 18.97
N GLU A 41 3.87 -11.49 19.40
CA GLU A 41 3.07 -10.30 19.67
C GLU A 41 2.53 -9.68 18.39
N GLU A 42 1.33 -9.10 18.51
CA GLU A 42 0.50 -8.68 17.37
C GLU A 42 1.19 -7.69 16.42
N GLY A 43 1.86 -6.67 16.94
CA GLY A 43 2.53 -5.68 16.10
C GLY A 43 3.68 -6.28 15.29
N TYR A 44 4.49 -7.15 15.89
CA TYR A 44 5.60 -7.80 15.17
C TYR A 44 5.08 -8.75 14.08
N LYS A 45 3.99 -9.47 14.34
CA LYS A 45 3.32 -10.29 13.30
C LYS A 45 2.86 -9.44 12.12
N VAL A 46 2.15 -8.34 12.37
CA VAL A 46 1.66 -7.46 11.29
C VAL A 46 2.81 -6.85 10.48
N ILE A 47 3.92 -6.49 11.11
CA ILE A 47 5.11 -5.98 10.40
C ILE A 47 5.70 -7.05 9.49
N ARG A 48 5.90 -8.27 10.00
CA ARG A 48 6.47 -9.37 9.22
C ARG A 48 5.56 -9.75 8.05
N ASP A 49 4.26 -9.87 8.29
CA ASP A 49 3.28 -10.22 7.26
C ASP A 49 3.18 -9.11 6.21
N GLY A 50 3.27 -7.85 6.63
CA GLY A 50 3.31 -6.68 5.73
C GLY A 50 4.58 -6.64 4.87
N LEU A 51 5.76 -6.93 5.45
CA LEU A 51 7.01 -7.03 4.70
C LEU A 51 6.97 -8.16 3.67
N ALA A 52 6.45 -9.32 4.05
CA ALA A 52 6.26 -10.45 3.13
C ALA A 52 5.31 -10.10 1.99
N ALA A 53 4.19 -9.43 2.28
CA ALA A 53 3.25 -8.96 1.27
C ALA A 53 3.86 -7.91 0.33
N ALA A 54 4.65 -6.97 0.85
CA ALA A 54 5.36 -5.99 0.03
C ALA A 54 6.40 -6.66 -0.89
N GLN A 55 7.10 -7.68 -0.38
CA GLN A 55 8.03 -8.48 -1.19
C GLN A 55 7.30 -9.22 -2.31
N ALA A 56 6.13 -9.80 -2.04
CA ALA A 56 5.30 -10.44 -3.06
C ALA A 56 4.87 -9.45 -4.15
N LEU A 57 4.45 -8.24 -3.77
CA LEU A 57 4.12 -7.17 -4.72
C LEU A 57 5.32 -6.77 -5.59
N MET A 58 6.51 -6.65 -5.00
CA MET A 58 7.74 -6.34 -5.76
C MET A 58 8.11 -7.43 -6.76
N SER A 59 7.91 -8.70 -6.40
CA SER A 59 8.24 -9.84 -7.25
C SER A 59 7.18 -10.14 -8.32
N SER A 60 6.00 -9.52 -8.26
CA SER A 60 4.90 -9.77 -9.20
C SER A 60 5.16 -9.14 -10.57
N THR A 61 5.11 -9.94 -11.63
CA THR A 61 5.37 -9.48 -13.01
C THR A 61 4.14 -8.79 -13.60
N TYR A 62 4.33 -7.69 -14.33
CA TYR A 62 3.31 -7.17 -15.23
C TYR A 62 3.40 -7.92 -16.55
N ASN A 63 2.32 -8.56 -17.00
CA ASN A 63 2.26 -9.24 -18.28
C ASN A 63 1.58 -8.32 -19.31
N PRO A 64 2.34 -7.57 -20.13
CA PRO A 64 1.75 -6.83 -21.23
C PRO A 64 1.11 -7.81 -22.21
N CYS A 65 -0.06 -7.45 -22.74
CA CYS A 65 -0.61 -8.18 -23.88
C CYS A 65 0.27 -7.84 -25.10
N ALA A 66 0.65 -8.86 -25.89
CA ALA A 66 1.45 -8.62 -27.09
C ALA A 66 0.69 -7.71 -28.05
N THR A 67 1.17 -6.47 -28.22
CA THR A 67 0.58 -5.50 -29.14
C THR A 67 1.24 -5.65 -30.51
N PRO A 68 0.46 -5.71 -31.61
CA PRO A 68 1.03 -5.72 -32.94
C PRO A 68 1.76 -4.39 -33.20
N ALA A 69 2.93 -4.46 -33.85
CA ALA A 69 3.84 -3.36 -34.12
C ALA A 69 3.29 -2.39 -35.20
N HIS A 70 2.15 -1.75 -34.93
CA HIS A 70 1.63 -0.65 -35.74
C HIS A 70 1.46 0.58 -34.85
N ASN A 71 1.96 1.72 -35.33
CA ASN A 71 1.92 3.03 -34.66
C ASN A 71 0.49 3.59 -34.62
N ASN A 72 -0.40 2.90 -33.91
CA ASN A 72 -1.79 3.28 -33.76
C ASN A 72 -2.01 3.88 -32.38
N ALA A 73 -2.26 5.19 -32.33
CA ALA A 73 -2.47 5.92 -31.10
C ALA A 73 -3.67 5.40 -30.25
N GLU A 74 -4.61 4.66 -30.86
CA GLU A 74 -5.68 3.97 -30.11
C GLU A 74 -5.18 2.73 -29.36
N ILE A 75 -4.20 2.00 -29.94
CA ILE A 75 -3.55 0.87 -29.25
C ILE A 75 -2.74 1.40 -28.07
N GLU A 76 -1.97 2.47 -28.28
CA GLU A 76 -1.20 3.13 -27.22
C GLU A 76 -2.12 3.60 -26.09
N LYS A 77 -3.25 4.25 -26.42
CA LYS A 77 -4.26 4.65 -25.45
C LYS A 77 -4.78 3.46 -24.63
N ALA A 78 -5.10 2.35 -25.28
CA ALA A 78 -5.61 1.15 -24.62
C ALA A 78 -4.56 0.55 -23.67
N GLU A 79 -3.30 0.48 -24.09
CA GLU A 79 -2.19 0.01 -23.24
C GLU A 79 -1.96 0.95 -22.05
N LEU A 80 -1.91 2.27 -22.26
CA LEU A 80 -1.73 3.22 -21.16
C LEU A 80 -2.84 3.10 -20.10
N ARG A 81 -4.11 2.94 -20.51
CA ARG A 81 -5.22 2.71 -19.58
C ARG A 81 -5.07 1.41 -18.78
N ARG A 82 -4.59 0.34 -19.41
CA ARG A 82 -4.31 -0.94 -18.73
C ARG A 82 -3.18 -0.78 -17.71
N VAL A 83 -2.11 -0.07 -18.08
CA VAL A 83 -0.99 0.20 -17.18
C VAL A 83 -1.44 1.08 -16.00
N ILE A 84 -2.28 2.10 -16.23
CA ILE A 84 -2.87 2.90 -15.15
C ILE A 84 -3.66 2.02 -14.18
N LEU A 85 -4.48 1.09 -14.69
CA LEU A 85 -5.25 0.17 -13.85
C LEU A 85 -4.34 -0.72 -13.00
N ASP A 86 -3.36 -1.39 -13.62
CA ASP A 86 -2.45 -2.28 -12.90
C ASP A 86 -1.60 -1.53 -11.87
N ALA A 87 -1.02 -0.39 -12.26
CA ALA A 87 -0.23 0.45 -11.37
C ALA A 87 -1.08 0.97 -10.19
N SER A 88 -2.34 1.35 -10.44
CA SER A 88 -3.27 1.80 -9.39
C SER A 88 -3.59 0.67 -8.41
N ALA A 89 -3.78 -0.55 -8.90
CA ALA A 89 -4.03 -1.72 -8.06
C ALA A 89 -2.84 -2.04 -7.15
N ARG A 90 -1.62 -2.05 -7.71
CA ARG A 90 -0.38 -2.26 -6.95
C ARG A 90 -0.15 -1.17 -5.92
N ARG A 91 -0.33 0.10 -6.30
CA ARG A 91 -0.25 1.26 -5.40
C ARG A 91 -1.25 1.15 -4.26
N PHE A 92 -2.50 0.78 -4.56
CA PHE A 92 -3.54 0.56 -3.54
C PHE A 92 -3.15 -0.52 -2.53
N GLN A 93 -2.67 -1.68 -3.01
CA GLN A 93 -2.21 -2.76 -2.14
C GLN A 93 -1.01 -2.32 -1.28
N ALA A 94 -0.02 -1.64 -1.88
CA ALA A 94 1.14 -1.11 -1.16
C ALA A 94 0.74 -0.08 -0.10
N HIS A 95 -0.15 0.87 -0.41
CA HIS A 95 -0.60 1.89 0.55
C HIS A 95 -1.30 1.25 1.74
N ARG A 96 -2.16 0.27 1.48
CA ARG A 96 -2.84 -0.49 2.55
C ARG A 96 -1.85 -1.24 3.45
N ILE A 97 -0.81 -1.86 2.87
CA ILE A 97 0.26 -2.49 3.64
C ILE A 97 0.99 -1.44 4.47
N TYR A 98 1.41 -0.33 3.86
CA TYR A 98 2.10 0.77 4.52
C TYR A 98 1.34 1.28 5.75
N LEU A 99 0.04 1.54 5.63
CA LEU A 99 -0.77 2.02 6.76
C LEU A 99 -0.79 1.02 7.93
N LYS A 100 -0.92 -0.28 7.64
CA LYS A 100 -0.93 -1.34 8.66
C LYS A 100 0.44 -1.50 9.33
N VAL A 101 1.52 -1.53 8.54
CA VAL A 101 2.89 -1.66 9.07
C VAL A 101 3.26 -0.41 9.88
N ALA A 102 2.82 0.79 9.46
CA ALA A 102 3.04 2.03 10.21
C ALA A 102 2.32 2.02 11.56
N ALA A 103 1.07 1.55 11.62
CA ALA A 103 0.33 1.36 12.87
C ALA A 103 1.02 0.36 13.79
N ALA A 104 1.48 -0.77 13.22
CA ALA A 104 2.19 -1.79 13.98
C ALA A 104 3.54 -1.28 14.51
N ARG A 105 4.26 -0.47 13.73
CA ARG A 105 5.51 0.17 14.17
C ARG A 105 5.25 1.11 15.34
N ARG A 106 4.19 1.92 15.30
CA ARG A 106 3.79 2.76 16.44
C ARG A 106 3.47 1.92 17.68
N TRP A 107 2.75 0.82 17.52
CA TRP A 107 2.46 -0.10 18.63
C TRP A 107 3.75 -0.68 19.24
N VAL A 108 4.69 -1.13 18.42
CA VAL A 108 5.99 -1.65 18.89
C VAL A 108 6.76 -0.60 19.70
N LEU A 109 6.83 0.63 19.19
CA LEU A 109 7.48 1.74 19.90
C LEU A 109 6.79 2.05 21.23
N ASN A 110 5.45 2.07 21.26
CA ASN A 110 4.69 2.29 22.48
C ASN A 110 4.92 1.18 23.51
N ARG A 111 4.88 -0.09 23.09
CA ARG A 111 5.21 -1.23 23.95
C ARG A 111 6.61 -1.12 24.55
N GLN A 112 7.61 -0.80 23.73
CA GLN A 112 8.99 -0.63 24.20
C GLN A 112 9.10 0.50 25.24
N ASN A 113 8.38 1.60 25.05
CA ASN A 113 8.34 2.72 25.99
C ASN A 113 7.63 2.38 27.31
N ILE A 114 6.59 1.55 27.27
CA ILE A 114 5.88 1.06 28.46
C ILE A 114 6.79 0.11 29.25
N LEU A 115 7.43 -0.83 28.56
CA LEU A 115 8.24 -1.87 29.19
C LEU A 115 9.61 -1.36 29.66
N ARG A 116 10.20 -0.38 28.95
CA ARG A 116 11.55 0.17 29.25
C ARG A 116 12.62 -0.92 29.44
N GLY A 117 12.53 -2.01 28.67
CA GLY A 117 13.43 -3.16 28.76
C GLY A 117 13.09 -4.19 29.85
N GLN A 118 12.05 -3.95 30.66
CA GLN A 118 11.53 -4.93 31.61
C GLN A 118 10.59 -5.93 30.95
N ARG A 119 10.40 -7.08 31.59
CA ARG A 119 9.38 -8.05 31.16
C ARG A 119 7.97 -7.52 31.43
N PRO A 120 6.97 -7.87 30.60
CA PRO A 120 5.57 -7.60 30.90
C PRO A 120 5.18 -8.15 32.28
N GLY A 121 4.43 -7.36 33.05
CA GLY A 121 4.01 -7.72 34.40
C GLY A 121 2.77 -6.93 34.82
N PRO A 122 2.21 -7.19 36.02
CA PRO A 122 0.95 -6.58 36.47
C PRO A 122 0.97 -5.05 36.43
N GLN A 123 2.11 -4.42 36.73
CA GLN A 123 2.27 -2.96 36.67
C GLN A 123 2.12 -2.37 35.25
N HIS A 124 2.39 -3.17 34.21
CA HIS A 124 2.34 -2.75 32.80
C HIS A 124 0.99 -3.10 32.15
N ALA A 125 0.21 -4.00 32.75
CA ALA A 125 -0.92 -4.66 32.11
C ALA A 125 -1.98 -3.68 31.56
N ALA A 126 -2.35 -2.66 32.35
CA ALA A 126 -3.33 -1.67 31.92
C ALA A 126 -2.83 -0.82 30.73
N GLN A 127 -1.57 -0.41 30.74
CA GLN A 127 -0.98 0.41 29.68
C GLN A 127 -0.80 -0.41 28.39
N LEU A 128 -0.34 -1.65 28.49
CA LEU A 128 -0.21 -2.56 27.35
C LEU A 128 -1.58 -2.85 26.72
N LYS A 129 -2.60 -3.10 27.54
CA LYS A 129 -3.98 -3.27 27.04
C LYS A 129 -4.48 -2.05 26.28
N ASN A 130 -4.21 -0.84 26.79
CA ASN A 130 -4.59 0.39 26.12
C ASN A 130 -3.84 0.58 24.79
N ALA A 131 -2.55 0.24 24.73
CA ALA A 131 -1.77 0.26 23.50
C ALA A 131 -2.34 -0.72 22.45
N SER A 132 -2.69 -1.94 22.85
CA SER A 132 -3.35 -2.92 21.98
C SER A 132 -4.72 -2.45 21.50
N ASN A 133 -5.55 -1.88 22.38
CA ASN A 133 -6.86 -1.33 21.98
C ASN A 133 -6.72 -0.21 20.94
N THR A 134 -5.74 0.68 21.12
CA THR A 134 -5.46 1.76 20.17
C THR A 134 -5.00 1.20 18.83
N PHE A 135 -4.10 0.21 18.85
CA PHE A 135 -3.63 -0.45 17.64
C PHE A 135 -4.75 -1.16 16.88
N HIS A 136 -5.64 -1.87 17.57
CA HIS A 136 -6.82 -2.48 16.96
C HIS A 136 -7.75 -1.44 16.33
N ALA A 137 -7.97 -0.30 17.00
CA ALA A 137 -8.76 0.79 16.46
C ALA A 137 -8.11 1.38 15.19
N GLU A 138 -6.79 1.59 15.19
CA GLU A 138 -6.05 2.04 14.00
C GLU A 138 -6.18 1.04 12.84
N LEU A 139 -5.99 -0.26 13.10
CA LEU A 139 -6.14 -1.29 12.06
C LEU A 139 -7.57 -1.36 11.50
N ALA A 140 -8.58 -1.20 12.36
CA ALA A 140 -9.98 -1.20 11.94
C ALA A 140 -10.32 -0.01 11.02
N GLN A 141 -9.61 1.12 11.15
CA GLN A 141 -9.78 2.27 10.26
C GLN A 141 -9.19 2.04 8.85
N VAL A 142 -8.23 1.13 8.69
CA VAL A 142 -7.60 0.80 7.39
C VAL A 142 -8.54 -0.06 6.53
N THR A 143 -9.66 0.52 6.14
CA THR A 143 -10.64 -0.02 5.20
C THR A 143 -10.23 0.28 3.76
N GLU A 144 -10.77 -0.49 2.81
CA GLU A 144 -10.54 -0.26 1.38
C GLU A 144 -11.00 1.15 0.94
N GLN A 145 -12.14 1.59 1.49
CA GLN A 145 -12.69 2.92 1.23
C GLN A 145 -11.79 4.04 1.76
N TYR A 146 -11.21 3.85 2.95
CA TYR A 146 -10.25 4.79 3.53
C TYR A 146 -9.00 4.91 2.65
N VAL A 147 -8.42 3.77 2.25
CA VAL A 147 -7.19 3.73 1.43
C VAL A 147 -7.38 4.47 0.11
N VAL A 148 -8.47 4.21 -0.62
CA VAL A 148 -8.71 4.88 -1.91
C VAL A 148 -9.02 6.36 -1.74
N ALA A 149 -9.73 6.74 -0.67
CA ALA A 149 -10.04 8.14 -0.39
C ALA A 149 -8.77 8.94 -0.05
N ASP A 150 -7.86 8.36 0.74
CA ASP A 150 -6.60 8.98 1.12
C ASP A 150 -5.67 9.18 -0.09
N LEU A 151 -5.50 8.14 -0.92
CA LEU A 151 -4.75 8.24 -2.18
C LEU A 151 -5.32 9.31 -3.12
N ARG A 152 -6.64 9.32 -3.31
CA ARG A 152 -7.30 10.30 -4.18
C ARG A 152 -7.18 11.72 -3.65
N ALA A 153 -7.25 11.90 -2.33
CA ALA A 153 -7.03 13.19 -1.70
C ALA A 153 -5.59 13.67 -1.89
N ALA A 154 -4.60 12.78 -1.77
CA ALA A 154 -3.20 13.09 -2.04
C ALA A 154 -2.98 13.51 -3.50
N ASP A 155 -3.53 12.76 -4.45
CA ASP A 155 -3.39 13.07 -5.87
C ASP A 155 -4.07 14.38 -6.26
N THR A 156 -5.23 14.67 -5.66
CA THR A 156 -5.94 15.95 -5.87
C THR A 156 -5.12 17.12 -5.34
N ARG A 157 -4.51 16.98 -4.15
CA ARG A 157 -3.62 18.02 -3.58
C ARG A 157 -2.37 18.24 -4.43
N ALA A 158 -1.86 17.19 -5.07
CA ALA A 158 -0.71 17.27 -5.96
C ALA A 158 -1.03 17.83 -7.36
N GLY A 159 -2.31 18.02 -7.69
CA GLY A 159 -2.75 18.54 -8.99
C GLY A 159 -2.60 17.55 -10.14
N HIS A 160 -2.59 16.25 -9.85
CA HIS A 160 -2.47 15.20 -10.86
C HIS A 160 -3.72 15.11 -11.75
N TRP A 161 -3.56 14.57 -12.96
CA TRP A 161 -4.66 14.31 -13.89
C TRP A 161 -5.35 12.98 -13.55
N LEU A 162 -6.60 13.03 -13.09
CA LEU A 162 -7.31 11.87 -12.50
C LEU A 162 -8.50 11.37 -13.33
N ASN A 163 -8.71 11.91 -14.53
CA ASN A 163 -9.94 11.68 -15.31
C ASN A 163 -10.15 10.20 -15.66
N GLU A 164 -9.08 9.42 -15.74
CA GLU A 164 -9.10 8.00 -16.11
C GLU A 164 -8.64 7.07 -14.99
N ASP A 165 -8.51 7.59 -13.77
CA ASP A 165 -8.19 6.75 -12.63
C ASP A 165 -9.30 5.73 -12.37
N PRO A 166 -8.95 4.46 -12.13
CA PRO A 166 -9.94 3.41 -11.94
C PRO A 166 -10.70 3.60 -10.63
N SER A 167 -11.96 3.19 -10.63
CA SER A 167 -12.77 3.14 -9.42
C SER A 167 -12.28 2.04 -8.46
N LEU A 168 -12.65 2.14 -7.17
CA LEU A 168 -12.31 1.11 -6.18
C LEU A 168 -12.81 -0.28 -6.61
N SER A 169 -14.04 -0.39 -7.14
CA SER A 169 -14.58 -1.67 -7.59
C SER A 169 -13.76 -2.27 -8.74
N THR A 170 -13.30 -1.44 -9.68
CA THR A 170 -12.41 -1.85 -10.78
C THR A 170 -11.05 -2.32 -10.25
N ILE A 171 -10.46 -1.59 -9.30
CA ILE A 171 -9.20 -1.98 -8.66
C ILE A 171 -9.34 -3.33 -7.96
N LEU A 172 -10.38 -3.52 -7.15
CA LEU A 172 -10.59 -4.77 -6.41
C LEU A 172 -10.87 -5.95 -7.34
N GLN A 173 -11.59 -5.73 -8.43
CA GLN A 173 -11.80 -6.75 -9.46
C GLN A 173 -10.48 -7.14 -10.16
N TRP A 174 -9.62 -6.16 -10.45
CA TRP A 174 -8.31 -6.40 -11.03
C TRP A 174 -7.44 -7.25 -10.10
N ILE A 175 -7.36 -6.90 -8.82
CA ILE A 175 -6.60 -7.65 -7.80
C ILE A 175 -7.10 -9.09 -7.69
N ARG A 176 -8.43 -9.33 -7.69
CA ARG A 176 -8.98 -10.68 -7.62
C ARG A 176 -8.67 -11.55 -8.84
N SER A 177 -8.48 -10.92 -10.01
CA SER A 177 -8.17 -11.64 -11.25
C SER A 177 -6.67 -11.86 -11.46
N HIS A 178 -5.82 -11.22 -10.64
CA HIS A 178 -4.35 -11.28 -10.72
C HIS A 178 -3.74 -11.42 -9.31
N PRO A 179 -3.91 -12.58 -8.65
CA PRO A 179 -3.43 -12.81 -7.29
C PRO A 179 -1.90 -12.90 -7.16
#